data_AF-A0A357BNG0-F1
#
_entry.id   AF-A0A357BNG0-F1
#
_cell.length_a   1.000
_cell.length_b   1.000
_cell.length_c   1.000
_cell.angle_alpha   90.00
_cell.angle_beta   90.00
_cell.angle_gamma   90.00
#
_symmetry.space_group_name_H-M   'P 1'
#
loop_
_entity.id
_entity.type
_entity.pdbx_description
1 polymer ?
#
loop_
_entity_poly.entity_id
_entity_poly.type
_entity_poly.pdbx_seq_one_letter_code
_entity_poly.pdbx_strand_id
1 'polypeptide(L)'
;MTSKPKESPEEVVKKFYAYVQEGGTTTLGEAYKLCSSKYYKLPEDRFKDIVSKYSKDMKVNIIGSKIAKDKAVVKIECKVPSSFGGDFVQESDVNLDLDEKTNSWKIDFTGETHVDQGRESSDSAGKQPSGEAHTAH
;
A
#
# COMPACT_ATOMS: atom_id res chain seq x y z
N MET A 1 32.64 1.09 -6.78
CA MET A 1 31.80 -0.10 -6.56
C MET A 1 30.66 0.32 -5.66
N THR A 2 29.43 0.43 -6.17
CA THR A 2 28.25 0.66 -5.31
C THR A 2 27.92 -0.66 -4.61
N SER A 3 27.95 -0.66 -3.28
CA SER A 3 27.59 -1.83 -2.48
C SER A 3 26.10 -2.15 -2.71
N LYS A 4 25.75 -3.44 -2.72
CA LYS A 4 24.33 -3.83 -2.77
C LYS A 4 23.63 -3.41 -1.46
N PRO A 5 22.33 -3.05 -1.51
CA PRO A 5 21.55 -2.79 -0.30
C PRO A 5 21.60 -3.97 0.67
N LYS A 6 21.55 -3.67 1.97
CA LYS A 6 21.62 -4.70 3.03
C LYS A 6 20.40 -5.62 3.05
N GLU A 7 19.23 -5.04 2.83
CA GLU A 7 17.94 -5.74 2.79
C GLU A 7 17.44 -5.75 1.32
N SER A 8 16.83 -6.85 0.91
CA SER A 8 16.07 -6.97 -0.34
C SER A 8 14.74 -6.20 -0.26
N PRO A 9 14.10 -5.86 -1.40
CA PRO A 9 12.76 -5.27 -1.40
C PRO A 9 11.74 -6.12 -0.63
N GLU A 10 11.81 -7.45 -0.77
CA GLU A 10 10.94 -8.38 -0.08
C GLU A 10 11.11 -8.35 1.44
N GLU A 11 12.35 -8.26 1.93
CA GLU A 11 12.62 -8.13 3.36
C GLU A 11 12.08 -6.82 3.92
N VAL A 12 12.20 -5.72 3.18
CA VAL A 12 11.64 -4.42 3.56
C VAL A 12 10.11 -4.48 3.63
N VAL A 13 9.45 -5.07 2.63
CA VAL A 13 7.98 -5.24 2.64
C VAL A 13 7.50 -6.13 3.78
N LYS A 14 8.17 -7.27 4.02
CA LYS A 14 7.86 -8.15 5.17
C LYS A 14 7.96 -7.38 6.49
N LYS A 15 9.05 -6.64 6.68
CA LYS A 15 9.30 -5.86 7.90
C LYS A 15 8.27 -4.74 8.09
N PHE A 16 7.88 -4.07 7.01
CA PHE A 16 6.84 -3.06 7.04
C PHE A 16 5.51 -3.63 7.53
N TYR A 17 5.03 -4.73 6.95
CA TYR A 17 3.77 -5.33 7.36
C TYR A 17 3.85 -5.97 8.75
N ALA A 18 5.00 -6.48 9.17
CA ALA A 18 5.20 -6.94 10.55
C ALA A 18 5.01 -5.79 11.56
N TYR A 19 5.60 -4.62 11.31
CA TYR A 19 5.40 -3.45 12.17
C TYR A 19 3.95 -2.93 12.14
N VAL A 20 3.31 -2.92 10.97
CA VAL A 20 1.91 -2.52 10.85
C VAL A 20 0.98 -3.49 11.61
N GLN A 21 1.25 -4.79 11.56
CA GLN A 21 0.47 -5.81 12.25
C GLN A 21 0.67 -5.77 13.77
N GLU A 22 1.91 -5.57 14.24
CA GLU A 22 2.21 -5.37 15.66
C GLU A 22 1.46 -4.14 16.19
N GLY A 23 1.51 -3.04 15.44
CA GLY A 23 0.79 -1.81 15.73
C GLY A 23 1.25 -1.09 17.00
N GLY A 24 0.69 0.09 17.25
CA GLY A 24 1.11 0.98 18.35
C GLY A 24 2.12 2.04 17.91
N THR A 25 2.32 3.06 18.75
CA THR A 25 3.02 4.28 18.34
C THR A 25 4.46 4.05 17.87
N THR A 26 5.19 3.16 18.54
CA THR A 26 6.61 2.90 18.25
C THR A 26 6.80 2.13 16.94
N THR A 27 6.11 1.00 16.79
CA THR A 27 6.22 0.12 15.63
C THR A 27 5.68 0.78 14.37
N LEU A 28 4.59 1.55 14.47
CA LEU A 28 4.11 2.35 13.35
C LEU A 28 5.10 3.46 12.96
N GLY A 29 5.86 4.00 13.93
CA GLY A 29 6.98 4.89 13.64
C GLY A 29 8.11 4.19 12.87
N GLU A 30 8.43 2.93 13.20
CA GLU A 30 9.39 2.13 12.44
C GLU A 30 8.90 1.77 11.04
N ALA A 31 7.61 1.46 10.88
CA ALA A 31 6.99 1.25 9.57
C ALA A 31 7.10 2.51 8.70
N TYR A 32 6.81 3.68 9.28
CA TYR A 32 6.89 4.96 8.56
C TYR A 32 8.31 5.27 8.06
N LYS A 33 9.36 4.89 8.81
CA LYS A 33 10.76 5.06 8.38
C LYS A 33 11.13 4.20 7.16
N LEU A 34 10.37 3.16 6.85
CA LEU A 34 10.56 2.35 5.65
C LEU A 34 9.92 2.99 4.41
N CYS A 35 9.06 3.99 4.57
CA CYS A 35 8.45 4.70 3.46
C CYS A 35 9.41 5.71 2.83
N SER A 36 9.27 5.90 1.52
CA SER A 36 9.96 6.95 0.77
C SER A 36 9.39 8.31 1.16
N SER A 37 10.25 9.32 1.19
CA SER A 37 9.85 10.73 1.27
C SER A 37 10.37 11.54 0.07
N LYS A 38 10.82 10.85 -0.98
CA LYS A 38 11.50 11.44 -2.13
C LYS A 38 10.57 12.30 -3.00
N TYR A 39 9.36 11.81 -3.25
CA TYR A 39 8.39 12.47 -4.15
C TYR A 39 7.26 13.12 -3.36
N TYR A 40 6.71 12.40 -2.39
CA TYR A 40 5.76 12.93 -1.44
C TYR A 40 6.01 12.38 -0.05
N LYS A 41 5.86 13.24 0.95
CA LYS A 41 5.99 12.88 2.35
C LYS A 41 4.62 12.98 2.99
N LEU A 42 3.93 11.84 3.11
CA LEU A 42 2.71 11.75 3.90
C LEU A 42 3.02 12.10 5.35
N PRO A 43 2.28 13.00 6.02
CA PRO A 43 2.46 13.26 7.45
C PRO A 43 2.36 11.97 8.27
N GLU A 44 3.20 11.82 9.30
CA GLU A 44 3.31 10.57 10.07
C GLU A 44 2.01 10.23 10.83
N ASP A 45 1.30 11.24 11.32
CA ASP A 45 -0.03 11.11 11.92
C ASP A 45 -1.04 10.56 10.89
N ARG A 46 -1.05 11.10 9.67
CA ARG A 46 -1.90 10.60 8.58
C ARG A 46 -1.54 9.17 8.18
N PHE A 47 -0.25 8.84 8.14
CA PHE A 47 0.20 7.47 7.90
C PHE A 47 -0.35 6.52 8.98
N LYS A 48 -0.18 6.88 10.26
CA LYS A 48 -0.68 6.10 11.41
C LYS A 48 -2.19 5.92 11.37
N ASP A 49 -2.93 6.98 11.02
CA ASP A 49 -4.39 6.93 10.86
C ASP A 49 -4.85 5.99 9.74
N ILE A 50 -4.07 5.87 8.67
CA ILE A 50 -4.38 4.95 7.56
C ILE A 50 -4.11 3.51 7.98
N VAL A 51 -2.89 3.21 8.42
CA VAL A 51 -2.47 1.82 8.69
C VAL A 51 -3.14 1.24 9.94
N SER A 52 -3.59 2.07 10.88
CA SER A 52 -4.37 1.61 12.05
C SER A 52 -5.75 1.07 11.69
N LYS A 53 -6.26 1.35 10.48
CA LYS A 53 -7.53 0.80 9.98
C LYS A 53 -7.37 -0.58 9.35
N TYR A 54 -6.15 -1.05 9.14
CA TYR A 54 -5.93 -2.40 8.61
C TYR A 54 -6.34 -3.43 9.66
N SER A 55 -6.92 -4.54 9.20
CA SER A 55 -7.30 -5.63 10.09
C SER A 55 -6.07 -6.19 10.81
N LYS A 56 -6.17 -6.39 12.12
CA LYS A 56 -5.08 -7.01 12.91
C LYS A 56 -4.87 -8.48 12.54
N ASP A 57 -5.91 -9.12 12.00
CA ASP A 57 -5.88 -10.51 11.54
C ASP A 57 -5.46 -10.62 10.07
N MET A 58 -5.10 -9.49 9.44
CA MET A 58 -4.56 -9.47 8.08
C MET A 58 -3.26 -10.27 8.02
N LYS A 59 -3.15 -11.16 7.03
CA LYS A 59 -1.93 -11.90 6.71
C LYS A 59 -1.43 -11.45 5.35
N VAL A 60 -0.13 -11.16 5.27
CA VAL A 60 0.52 -10.75 4.02
C VAL A 60 1.57 -11.77 3.64
N ASN A 61 1.42 -12.35 2.44
CA ASN A 61 2.39 -13.26 1.85
C ASN A 61 3.06 -12.56 0.67
N ILE A 62 4.39 -12.68 0.56
CA ILE A 62 5.08 -12.27 -0.66
C ILE A 62 4.97 -13.40 -1.68
N ILE A 63 4.44 -13.09 -2.86
CA ILE A 63 4.24 -14.07 -3.94
C ILE A 63 5.16 -13.82 -5.14
N GLY A 64 5.90 -12.70 -5.16
CA GLY A 64 6.95 -12.46 -6.14
C GLY A 64 7.54 -11.06 -6.06
N SER A 65 8.59 -10.81 -6.84
CA SER A 65 9.16 -9.47 -7.01
C SER A 65 9.79 -9.29 -8.38
N LYS A 66 9.95 -8.04 -8.78
CA LYS A 66 10.74 -7.62 -9.94
C LYS A 66 11.61 -6.43 -9.53
N ILE A 67 12.90 -6.49 -9.84
CA ILE A 67 13.86 -5.42 -9.55
C ILE A 67 14.41 -4.90 -10.87
N ALA A 68 14.34 -3.59 -11.08
CA ALA A 68 14.85 -2.89 -12.25
C ALA A 68 15.68 -1.68 -11.80
N LYS A 69 17.00 -1.89 -11.70
CA LYS A 69 17.98 -0.89 -11.22
C LYS A 69 17.64 -0.38 -9.82
N ASP A 70 17.12 0.83 -9.74
CA ASP A 70 16.76 1.60 -8.54
C ASP A 70 15.27 1.50 -8.20
N LYS A 71 14.51 0.68 -8.93
CA LYS A 71 13.09 0.42 -8.68
C LYS A 71 12.81 -1.05 -8.42
N ALA A 72 11.83 -1.33 -7.58
CA ALA A 72 11.32 -2.67 -7.37
C ALA A 72 9.80 -2.68 -7.23
N VAL A 73 9.19 -3.78 -7.66
CA VAL A 73 7.78 -4.09 -7.42
C VAL A 73 7.74 -5.42 -6.70
N VAL A 74 7.15 -5.45 -5.50
CA VAL A 74 6.91 -6.67 -4.73
C VAL A 74 5.43 -7.00 -4.79
N LYS A 75 5.10 -8.17 -5.33
CA LYS A 75 3.74 -8.70 -5.30
C LYS A 75 3.45 -9.33 -3.96
N ILE A 76 2.32 -8.94 -3.38
CA ILE A 76 1.79 -9.53 -2.15
C ILE A 76 0.41 -10.13 -2.38
N GLU A 77 0.12 -11.19 -1.64
CA GLU A 77 -1.22 -11.68 -1.39
C GLU A 77 -1.61 -11.24 0.03
N CYS A 78 -2.68 -10.46 0.14
CA CYS A 78 -3.29 -10.05 1.39
C CYS A 78 -4.51 -10.93 1.68
N LYS A 79 -4.55 -11.53 2.87
CA LYS A 79 -5.67 -12.33 3.35
C LYS A 79 -6.27 -11.68 4.58
N VAL A 80 -7.58 -11.43 4.55
CA VAL A 80 -8.33 -10.84 5.67
C VAL A 80 -9.52 -11.74 6.00
N PRO A 81 -9.65 -12.23 7.25
CA PRO A 81 -10.82 -13.00 7.65
C PRO A 81 -12.12 -12.22 7.48
N SER A 82 -13.13 -12.87 6.90
CA SER A 82 -14.43 -12.27 6.64
C SER A 82 -15.45 -12.66 7.71
N SER A 83 -16.30 -11.71 8.13
CA SER A 83 -17.44 -11.99 8.99
C SER A 83 -18.52 -12.84 8.32
N PHE A 84 -18.52 -12.94 6.99
CA PHE A 84 -19.42 -13.81 6.22
C PHE A 84 -18.89 -15.25 6.09
N GLY A 85 -17.75 -15.57 6.70
CA GLY A 85 -17.05 -16.85 6.60
C GLY A 85 -15.95 -16.84 5.54
N GLY A 86 -14.89 -17.61 5.79
CA GLY A 86 -13.71 -17.70 4.92
C GLY A 86 -12.80 -16.47 4.96
N ASP A 87 -11.84 -16.41 4.03
CA ASP A 87 -10.90 -15.30 3.88
C ASP A 87 -11.22 -14.50 2.60
N PHE A 88 -11.20 -13.17 2.71
CA PHE A 88 -11.04 -12.31 1.54
C PHE A 88 -9.56 -12.30 1.15
N VAL A 89 -9.26 -12.63 -0.11
CA VAL A 89 -7.90 -12.70 -0.65
C VAL A 89 -7.75 -11.70 -1.78
N GLN A 90 -6.73 -10.86 -1.70
CA GLN A 90 -6.42 -9.86 -2.72
C GLN A 90 -4.93 -9.84 -3.03
N GLU A 91 -4.59 -9.87 -4.32
CA GLU A 91 -3.23 -9.54 -4.76
C GLU A 91 -3.05 -8.02 -4.89
N SER A 92 -1.88 -7.53 -4.49
CA SER A 92 -1.48 -6.13 -4.66
C SER A 92 0.00 -6.03 -4.98
N ASP A 93 0.36 -4.97 -5.71
CA ASP A 93 1.75 -4.59 -5.95
C ASP A 93 2.17 -3.55 -4.89
N VAL A 94 3.37 -3.71 -4.35
CA VAL A 94 4.03 -2.75 -3.45
C VAL A 94 5.28 -2.23 -4.16
N ASN A 95 5.29 -0.93 -4.42
CA ASN A 95 6.38 -0.28 -5.13
C ASN A 95 7.45 0.21 -4.16
N LEU A 96 8.72 0.06 -4.56
CA LEU A 96 9.86 0.54 -3.80
C LEU A 96 10.87 1.24 -4.70
N ASP A 97 11.46 2.31 -4.18
CA ASP A 97 12.62 2.98 -4.77
C ASP A 97 13.86 2.74 -3.90
N LEU A 98 15.03 2.64 -4.53
CA LEU A 98 16.31 2.63 -3.85
C LEU A 98 16.70 4.05 -3.45
N ASP A 99 16.81 4.31 -2.14
CA ASP A 99 17.39 5.54 -1.64
C ASP A 99 18.92 5.47 -1.75
N GLU A 100 19.48 6.18 -2.72
CA GLU A 100 20.92 6.23 -2.99
C GLU A 100 21.75 6.76 -1.81
N LYS A 101 21.16 7.62 -0.96
CA LYS A 101 21.89 8.21 0.18
C LYS A 101 22.13 7.18 1.28
N THR A 102 21.12 6.35 1.55
CA THR A 102 21.16 5.35 2.62
C THR A 102 21.47 3.94 2.10
N ASN A 103 21.50 3.77 0.77
CA ASN A 103 21.60 2.50 0.08
C ASN A 103 20.58 1.46 0.61
N SER A 104 19.32 1.91 0.75
CA SER A 104 18.23 1.11 1.29
C SER A 104 16.95 1.26 0.46
N TRP A 105 16.17 0.18 0.34
CA TRP A 105 14.87 0.23 -0.33
C TRP A 105 13.84 0.96 0.53
N LYS A 106 13.01 1.77 -0.12
CA LYS A 106 11.95 2.56 0.52
C LYS A 106 10.62 2.36 -0.19
N ILE A 107 9.56 2.13 0.57
CA ILE A 107 8.21 1.88 0.05
C ILE A 107 7.60 3.18 -0.46
N ASP A 108 7.12 3.18 -1.71
CA ASP A 108 6.23 4.23 -2.22
C ASP A 108 4.82 3.99 -1.68
N PHE A 109 4.58 4.49 -0.47
CA PHE A 109 3.32 4.27 0.24
C PHE A 109 2.13 5.02 -0.40
N THR A 110 2.39 6.15 -1.08
CA THR A 110 1.32 6.94 -1.72
C THR A 110 1.02 6.50 -3.14
N GLY A 111 1.86 5.64 -3.74
CA GLY A 111 1.65 5.10 -5.08
C GLY A 111 1.79 6.15 -6.19
N GLU A 112 2.36 7.32 -5.88
CA GLU A 112 2.46 8.44 -6.81
C GLU A 112 3.52 8.22 -7.90
N THR A 113 4.42 7.26 -7.70
CA THR A 113 5.58 7.06 -8.60
C THR A 113 5.34 6.01 -9.67
N HIS A 114 4.24 5.27 -9.58
CA HIS A 114 3.81 4.28 -10.54
C HIS A 114 2.44 4.68 -11.08
N VAL A 115 2.45 5.35 -12.24
CA VAL A 115 1.22 5.64 -12.99
C VAL A 115 0.56 4.30 -13.31
N ASP A 116 -0.63 4.14 -12.75
CA ASP A 116 -1.54 3.01 -12.90
C ASP A 116 -1.64 2.61 -14.39
N GLN A 117 -0.91 1.56 -14.79
CA GLN A 117 -1.24 0.83 -16.01
C GLN A 117 -2.34 -0.16 -15.65
N GLY A 118 -3.57 0.32 -15.46
CA GLY A 118 -4.75 -0.53 -15.59
C GLY A 118 -5.80 -0.56 -14.48
N ARG A 119 -6.03 0.51 -13.70
CA ARG A 119 -7.36 0.71 -13.07
C ARG A 119 -8.15 1.76 -13.84
N GLU A 120 -8.92 1.28 -14.80
CA GLU A 120 -10.01 2.01 -15.41
C GLU A 120 -11.04 2.34 -14.32
N SER A 121 -11.26 3.64 -14.12
CA SER A 121 -12.24 4.21 -13.20
C SER A 121 -13.62 3.61 -13.45
N SER A 122 -14.09 2.75 -12.56
CA SER A 122 -15.51 2.41 -12.48
C SER A 122 -16.26 3.55 -11.79
N ASP A 123 -16.32 4.70 -12.46
CA ASP A 123 -17.27 5.75 -12.14
C ASP A 123 -18.63 5.29 -12.68
N SER A 124 -19.54 4.95 -11.78
CA SER A 124 -20.96 4.90 -12.08
C SER A 124 -21.72 5.35 -10.85
N ALA A 125 -21.66 6.67 -10.64
CA ALA A 125 -22.70 7.42 -9.98
C ALA A 125 -24.04 7.19 -10.71
N GLY A 126 -24.82 6.24 -10.22
CA GLY A 126 -26.24 6.11 -10.54
C GLY A 126 -27.01 7.25 -9.87
N LYS A 127 -26.99 8.42 -10.50
CA LYS A 127 -27.79 9.60 -10.17
C LYS A 127 -29.28 9.23 -10.24
N GLN A 128 -29.93 9.20 -9.08
CA GLN A 128 -31.39 9.14 -8.95
C GLN A 128 -31.97 10.47 -9.47
N PRO A 129 -32.81 10.50 -10.51
CA PRO A 129 -33.48 11.74 -10.90
C PRO A 129 -34.71 11.95 -10.03
N SER A 130 -34.65 12.97 -9.18
CA SER A 130 -35.82 13.66 -8.64
C SER A 130 -36.49 14.49 -9.75
N GLY A 131 -37.80 14.33 -9.94
CA GLY A 131 -38.57 15.16 -10.87
C GLY A 131 -40.07 14.88 -10.77
N GLU A 132 -40.73 15.52 -9.80
CA GLU A 132 -42.16 15.82 -9.85
C GLU A 132 -42.42 16.90 -10.91
N ALA A 133 -43.43 16.72 -11.77
CA ALA A 133 -44.33 17.79 -12.22
C ALA A 133 -45.59 17.22 -12.90
N HIS A 134 -46.74 17.69 -12.40
CA HIS A 134 -48.08 17.59 -12.98
C HIS A 134 -48.19 18.04 -14.44
N THR A 135 -49.05 17.41 -15.23
CA THR A 135 -50.07 18.12 -16.03
C THR A 135 -51.23 17.22 -16.46
N ALA A 136 -52.40 17.85 -16.60
CA ALA A 136 -53.72 17.31 -16.86
C ALA A 136 -53.91 16.63 -18.23
N HIS A 137 -54.87 15.70 -18.31
CA HIS A 137 -55.98 15.79 -19.25
C HIS A 137 -57.17 14.93 -18.81
#